data_AF-A0A920N1X7-F1
#
_entry.id   AF-A0A920N1X7-F1
#
_cell.length_a   1.000
_cell.length_b   1.000
_cell.length_c   1.000
_cell.angle_alpha   90.00
_cell.angle_beta   90.00
_cell.angle_gamma   90.00
#
_symmetry.space_group_name_H-M   'P 1'
#
loop_
_entity.id
_entity.type
_entity.pdbx_description
1 polymer ?
#
loop_
_entity_poly.entity_id
_entity_poly.type
_entity_poly.pdbx_seq_one_letter_code
_entity_poly.pdbx_strand_id
1 'polypeptide(L)'
;MYVGEGLWRQCRLRRYTLRLDGFVSVQAPLSGGEIVTRPLKFAGNRLELNVSTSAAGSVRVEIQDAEGRPLDGFRLSDCREIFGDRLDAVVGWTAGPDVGRLAGRAVRLRFVVRDADLFAYRFVPGR
;
A
#
# COMPACT_ATOMS: atom_id res chain seq x y z
N MET A 1 -15.19 0.15 -17.33
CA MET A 1 -16.64 0.30 -17.56
C MET A 1 -16.85 1.14 -18.82
N TYR A 2 -17.67 0.69 -19.76
CA TYR A 2 -18.05 1.48 -20.94
C TYR A 2 -19.48 1.94 -20.77
N VAL A 3 -19.73 3.24 -20.94
CA VAL A 3 -21.07 3.82 -20.84
C VAL A 3 -21.33 4.61 -22.12
N GLY A 4 -22.49 4.35 -22.73
CA GLY A 4 -23.00 5.17 -23.82
C GLY A 4 -23.75 6.37 -23.25
N GLU A 5 -23.33 7.58 -23.61
CA GLU A 5 -24.08 8.79 -23.32
C GLU A 5 -24.76 9.31 -24.60
N GLY A 6 -26.06 9.62 -24.52
CA GLY A 6 -26.89 10.17 -25.60
C GLY A 6 -28.01 9.23 -26.08
N LEU A 7 -28.96 9.78 -26.84
CA LEU A 7 -30.12 9.07 -27.42
C LEU A 7 -30.14 9.22 -28.93
N TRP A 8 -30.39 8.09 -29.62
CA TRP A 8 -30.76 7.82 -31.04
C TRP A 8 -30.09 8.59 -32.21
N ARG A 9 -29.53 9.79 -32.05
CA ARG A 9 -28.83 10.54 -33.12
C ARG A 9 -27.40 10.97 -32.77
N GLN A 10 -27.02 10.97 -31.48
CA GLN A 10 -25.66 11.20 -31.03
C GLN A 10 -25.33 10.20 -29.93
N CYS A 11 -24.49 9.20 -30.24
CA CYS A 11 -23.96 8.26 -29.25
C CYS A 11 -22.48 8.57 -29.03
N ARG A 12 -22.12 8.80 -27.77
CA ARG A 12 -20.74 9.02 -27.36
C ARG A 12 -20.34 7.89 -26.41
N LEU A 13 -19.39 7.07 -26.86
CA LEU A 13 -18.83 6.01 -26.02
C LEU A 13 -17.80 6.64 -25.08
N ARG A 14 -17.98 6.49 -23.77
CA ARG A 14 -16.97 6.85 -22.77
C ARG A 14 -16.45 5.62 -22.07
N ARG A 15 -15.13 5.57 -21.89
CA ARG A 15 -14.46 4.57 -21.07
C ARG A 15 -14.13 5.17 -19.71
N TYR A 16 -14.69 4.57 -18.67
CA TYR A 16 -14.31 4.84 -17.29
C TYR A 16 -13.40 3.72 -16.80
N THR A 17 -12.25 4.09 -16.25
CA THR A 17 -11.33 3.18 -15.60
C THR A 17 -11.44 3.40 -14.10
N LEU A 18 -11.70 2.34 -13.37
CA LEU A 18 -11.61 2.33 -11.92
C LEU A 18 -10.41 1.45 -11.54
N ARG A 19 -9.57 1.96 -10.64
CA ARG A 19 -8.44 1.23 -10.06
C ARG A 19 -8.98 0.08 -9.21
N LEU A 20 -8.34 -1.09 -9.27
CA LEU A 20 -8.63 -2.20 -8.35
C LEU A 20 -8.43 -1.69 -6.92
N ASP A 21 -9.39 -1.94 -6.02
CA ASP A 21 -9.43 -1.40 -4.65
C ASP A 21 -9.31 0.15 -4.54
N GLY A 22 -9.56 0.89 -5.62
CA GLY A 22 -9.27 2.33 -5.70
C GLY A 22 -10.43 3.27 -5.41
N PHE A 23 -11.46 2.81 -4.69
CA PHE A 23 -12.64 3.63 -4.40
C PHE A 23 -12.39 4.68 -3.30
N VAL A 24 -11.56 4.34 -2.32
CA VAL A 24 -11.19 5.20 -1.18
C VAL A 24 -9.70 5.01 -0.92
N SER A 25 -8.98 6.09 -0.61
CA SER A 25 -7.58 6.05 -0.19
C SER A 25 -7.41 6.69 1.18
N VAL A 26 -6.33 6.32 1.85
CA VAL A 26 -5.74 7.22 2.84
C VAL A 26 -4.73 8.10 2.13
N GLN A 27 -4.95 9.41 2.20
CA GLN A 27 -4.14 10.42 1.54
C GLN A 27 -3.33 11.20 2.57
N ALA A 28 -2.06 11.46 2.28
CA ALA A 28 -1.24 12.38 3.06
C ALA A 28 -0.65 13.49 2.17
N PRO A 29 -0.59 14.75 2.65
CA PRO A 29 0.08 15.83 1.93
C PRO A 29 1.60 15.65 1.91
N LEU A 30 2.32 16.55 1.24
CA LEU A 30 3.79 16.54 1.18
C LEU A 30 4.47 16.72 2.55
N SER A 31 3.79 17.30 3.54
CA SER A 31 4.29 17.33 4.94
C SER A 31 4.32 15.97 5.61
N GLY A 32 3.68 14.96 4.99
CA GLY A 32 3.60 13.60 5.49
C GLY A 32 2.43 13.35 6.43
N GLY A 33 2.18 12.07 6.69
CA GLY A 33 1.20 11.56 7.64
C GLY A 33 1.50 10.09 7.96
N GLU A 34 0.92 9.61 9.05
CA GLU A 34 1.14 8.24 9.52
C GLU A 34 -0.15 7.52 9.88
N ILE A 35 -0.14 6.20 9.65
CA ILE A 35 -1.27 5.32 9.96
C ILE A 35 -0.70 4.08 10.64
N VAL A 36 -1.29 3.68 11.76
CA VAL A 36 -0.91 2.45 12.46
C VAL A 36 -2.12 1.53 12.51
N THR A 37 -1.96 0.29 12.06
CA THR A 37 -3.04 -0.70 12.13
C THR A 37 -3.28 -1.17 13.57
N ARG A 38 -4.47 -1.74 13.79
CA ARG A 38 -4.64 -2.66 14.92
C ARG A 38 -3.75 -3.90 14.70
N PRO A 39 -3.35 -4.60 15.79
CA PRO A 39 -2.63 -5.86 15.66
C PRO A 39 -3.37 -6.83 14.74
N LEU A 40 -2.65 -7.40 13.78
CA LEU A 40 -3.17 -8.35 12.82
C LEU A 40 -2.24 -9.55 12.72
N LYS A 41 -2.81 -10.72 12.41
CA LYS A 41 -2.06 -11.91 12.00
C LYS A 41 -2.23 -12.08 10.50
N PHE A 42 -1.20 -12.59 9.84
CA PHE A 42 -1.22 -12.79 8.40
C PHE A 42 -0.59 -14.12 8.00
N ALA A 43 -0.86 -14.53 6.76
CA ALA A 43 -0.20 -15.63 6.08
C ALA A 43 0.48 -15.10 4.80
N GLY A 44 1.49 -15.82 4.31
CA GLY A 44 2.34 -15.36 3.21
C GLY A 44 3.68 -14.80 3.72
N ASN A 45 4.53 -14.39 2.78
CA ASN A 45 5.88 -13.93 3.08
C ASN A 45 6.28 -12.65 2.33
N ARG A 46 5.36 -12.01 1.61
CA ARG A 46 5.55 -10.68 1.01
C ARG A 46 4.39 -9.77 1.36
N LEU A 47 4.68 -8.51 1.65
CA LEU A 47 3.70 -7.44 1.81
C LEU A 47 3.64 -6.65 0.50
N GLU A 48 2.44 -6.52 -0.07
CA GLU A 48 2.18 -5.75 -1.29
C GLU A 48 1.24 -4.58 -0.99
N LEU A 49 1.51 -3.44 -1.62
CA LEU A 49 0.73 -2.22 -1.51
C LEU A 49 0.08 -1.87 -2.85
N ASN A 50 -1.13 -1.36 -2.74
CA ASN A 50 -1.80 -0.64 -3.79
C ASN A 50 -1.73 0.86 -3.49
N VAL A 51 -0.93 1.58 -4.27
CA VAL A 51 -0.47 2.94 -3.95
C VAL A 51 -0.31 3.78 -5.21
N SER A 52 -0.61 5.07 -5.11
CA SER A 52 -0.28 6.08 -6.10
C SER A 52 0.41 7.26 -5.43
N THR A 53 1.62 7.61 -5.86
CA THR A 53 2.36 8.77 -5.32
C THR A 53 2.55 9.84 -6.37
N SER A 54 2.77 11.08 -5.94
CA SER A 54 3.32 12.12 -6.81
C SER A 54 4.79 11.83 -7.15
N ALA A 55 5.40 12.68 -8.01
CA ALA A 55 6.82 12.59 -8.35
C ALA A 55 7.77 12.81 -7.15
N ALA A 56 7.32 13.55 -6.13
CA ALA A 56 8.07 13.80 -4.89
C ALA A 56 7.52 13.01 -3.70
N GLY A 57 6.46 12.23 -3.90
CA GLY A 57 5.79 11.45 -2.89
C GLY A 57 6.43 10.08 -2.67
N SER A 58 6.24 9.54 -1.47
CA SER A 58 6.71 8.20 -1.12
C SER A 58 5.86 7.56 -0.04
N VAL A 59 5.92 6.23 0.01
CA VAL A 59 5.34 5.41 1.09
C VAL A 59 6.45 4.52 1.65
N ARG A 60 6.51 4.44 2.98
CA ARG A 60 7.34 3.47 3.71
C ARG A 60 6.51 2.74 4.75
N VAL A 61 6.96 1.55 5.13
CA VAL A 61 6.27 0.70 6.09
C VAL A 61 7.24 0.19 7.14
N GLU A 62 6.86 0.33 8.40
CA GLU A 62 7.49 -0.29 9.54
C GLU A 62 6.60 -1.41 10.09
N ILE A 63 7.20 -2.54 10.45
CA ILE A 63 6.51 -3.62 11.15
C ILE A 63 6.88 -3.55 12.63
N GLN A 64 5.85 -3.50 13.47
CA GLN A 64 5.96 -3.46 14.92
C GLN A 64 5.38 -4.74 15.54
N ASP A 65 5.79 -5.04 16.77
CA ASP A 65 5.11 -6.04 17.59
C ASP A 65 3.70 -5.58 18.02
N ALA A 66 3.00 -6.42 18.79
CA ALA A 66 1.65 -6.11 19.27
C ALA A 66 1.64 -4.90 20.22
N GLU A 67 2.73 -4.63 20.92
CA GLU A 67 2.92 -3.52 21.83
C GLU A 67 3.33 -2.21 21.13
N GLY A 68 3.62 -2.27 19.81
CA GLY A 68 4.02 -1.11 19.00
C GLY A 68 5.53 -0.84 18.98
N ARG A 69 6.37 -1.79 19.41
CA ARG A 69 7.83 -1.68 19.31
C ARG A 69 8.28 -2.11 17.90
N PRO A 70 9.10 -1.30 17.21
CA PRO A 70 9.64 -1.67 15.90
C PRO A 70 10.44 -2.96 15.93
N LEU A 71 10.24 -3.84 14.94
CA LEU A 71 10.99 -5.09 14.81
C LEU A 71 12.30 -4.86 14.04
N ASP A 72 13.40 -5.43 14.54
CA ASP A 72 14.71 -5.30 13.90
C ASP A 72 14.73 -5.92 12.49
N GLY A 73 15.26 -5.17 11.53
CA GLY A 73 15.23 -5.50 10.11
C GLY A 73 13.92 -5.15 9.40
N PHE A 74 12.92 -4.63 10.13
CA PHE A 74 11.65 -4.13 9.59
C PHE A 74 11.33 -2.71 10.10
N ARG A 75 12.36 -1.97 10.56
CA ARG A 75 12.21 -0.59 11.02
C ARG A 75 11.96 0.34 9.84
N LEU A 76 11.40 1.51 10.11
CA LEU A 76 11.18 2.52 9.07
C LEU A 76 12.49 2.93 8.36
N SER A 77 13.60 3.00 9.11
CA SER A 77 14.93 3.30 8.58
C SER A 77 15.47 2.23 7.62
N ASP A 78 15.01 0.99 7.78
CA ASP A 78 15.41 -0.13 6.94
C ASP A 78 14.51 -0.25 5.70
N CYS A 79 13.33 0.40 5.71
CA CYS A 79 12.36 0.32 4.63
C CYS A 79 12.81 1.15 3.42
N ARG A 80 12.81 0.52 2.25
CA ARG A 80 13.01 1.22 0.96
C ARG A 80 11.78 2.06 0.65
N GLU A 81 11.99 3.22 0.05
CA GLU A 81 10.88 4.08 -0.39
C GLU A 81 10.13 3.45 -1.57
N ILE A 82 8.80 3.51 -1.50
CA ILE A 82 7.88 3.08 -2.54
C ILE A 82 7.28 4.33 -3.17
N PHE A 83 7.30 4.40 -4.50
CA PHE A 83 6.79 5.54 -5.26
C PHE A 83 6.19 5.07 -6.59
N GLY A 84 5.46 5.97 -7.24
CA GLY A 84 4.74 5.76 -8.50
C GLY A 84 3.33 5.21 -8.31
N ASP A 85 2.72 4.84 -9.42
CA ASP A 85 1.39 4.20 -9.47
C ASP A 85 1.54 2.68 -9.60
N ARG A 86 1.22 1.94 -8.53
CA ARG A 86 1.40 0.49 -8.45
C ARG A 86 0.21 -0.18 -7.75
N LEU A 87 -0.26 -1.31 -8.30
CA LEU A 87 -1.33 -2.11 -7.69
C LEU A 87 -0.78 -3.18 -6.72
N ASP A 88 0.49 -3.54 -6.86
CA ASP A 88 1.15 -4.68 -6.20
C ASP A 88 2.61 -4.35 -5.83
N ALA A 89 2.86 -3.13 -5.33
CA ALA A 89 4.20 -2.72 -4.91
C ALA A 89 4.67 -3.57 -3.72
N VAL A 90 5.68 -4.41 -3.94
CA VAL A 90 6.29 -5.22 -2.89
C VAL A 90 7.09 -4.32 -1.95
N VAL A 91 6.74 -4.35 -0.66
CA VAL A 91 7.50 -3.68 0.39
C VAL A 91 8.79 -4.45 0.64
N GLY A 92 9.90 -3.72 0.69
CA GLY A 92 11.22 -4.30 0.95
C GLY A 92 11.99 -3.48 1.97
N TRP A 93 12.73 -4.18 2.82
CA TRP A 93 13.67 -3.59 3.76
C TRP A 93 15.12 -3.87 3.32
N THR A 94 16.10 -3.37 4.07
CA THR A 94 17.53 -3.61 3.82
C THR A 94 17.85 -5.10 3.68
N ALA A 95 17.28 -5.94 4.55
CA ALA A 95 17.44 -7.40 4.54
C ALA A 95 16.66 -8.12 3.42
N GLY A 96 15.79 -7.41 2.68
CA GLY A 96 14.95 -7.96 1.63
C GLY A 96 13.44 -7.81 1.90
N PRO A 97 12.59 -8.38 1.03
CA PRO A 97 11.13 -8.28 1.12
C PRO A 97 10.47 -9.42 1.93
N ASP A 98 11.24 -10.38 2.42
CA ASP A 98 10.67 -11.55 3.11
C ASP A 98 10.21 -11.19 4.52
N VAL A 99 8.92 -11.41 4.77
CA VAL A 99 8.27 -11.28 6.08
C VAL A 99 7.79 -12.62 6.62
N GLY A 100 8.20 -13.74 6.01
CA GLY A 100 7.71 -15.08 6.33
C GLY A 100 7.98 -15.48 7.78
N ARG A 101 9.10 -15.02 8.35
CA ARG A 101 9.45 -15.21 9.78
C ARG A 101 8.46 -14.58 10.76
N LEU A 102 7.57 -13.70 10.29
CA LEU A 102 6.53 -13.05 11.08
C LEU A 102 5.14 -13.65 10.86
N ALA A 103 4.96 -14.57 9.91
CA ALA A 103 3.67 -15.17 9.60
C ALA A 103 3.05 -15.83 10.85
N GLY A 104 1.74 -15.65 11.04
CA GLY A 104 1.00 -16.13 12.21
C GLY A 104 1.21 -15.35 13.51
N ARG A 105 2.21 -14.46 13.59
CA ARG A 105 2.43 -13.56 14.74
C ARG A 105 1.55 -12.33 14.62
N ALA A 106 1.07 -11.83 15.76
CA ALA A 106 0.35 -10.57 15.80
C ALA A 106 1.35 -9.42 15.63
N VAL A 107 1.17 -8.62 14.60
CA VAL A 107 2.02 -7.47 14.27
C VAL A 107 1.18 -6.24 13.96
N ARG A 108 1.78 -5.06 14.05
CA ARG A 108 1.17 -3.80 13.60
C ARG A 108 1.97 -3.27 12.43
N LEU A 109 1.27 -2.67 11.46
CA LEU A 109 1.89 -1.98 10.35
C LEU A 109 1.78 -0.48 10.58
N ARG A 110 2.92 0.20 10.58
CA ARG A 110 3.00 1.67 10.60
C ARG A 110 3.39 2.12 9.20
N PHE A 111 2.43 2.75 8.53
CA PHE A 111 2.64 3.39 7.23
C PHE A 111 3.05 4.83 7.45
N VAL A 112 4.12 5.25 6.78
CA VAL A 112 4.51 6.66 6.68
C VAL A 112 4.31 7.05 5.23
N VAL A 113 3.36 7.95 5.00
CA VAL A 113 2.86 8.33 3.69
C VAL A 113 3.18 9.80 3.47
N ARG A 114 3.71 10.14 2.30
CA ARG A 114 4.04 11.52 1.92
C ARG A 114 3.60 11.76 0.49
N ASP A 115 2.74 12.75 0.29
CA ASP A 115 2.19 13.14 -1.02
C ASP A 115 1.75 11.93 -1.88
N ALA A 116 0.92 11.09 -1.26
CA ALA A 116 0.56 9.79 -1.80
C ALA A 116 -0.82 9.32 -1.30
N ASP A 117 -1.42 8.47 -2.12
CA ASP A 117 -2.64 7.72 -1.86
C ASP A 117 -2.29 6.25 -1.59
N LEU A 118 -2.63 5.75 -0.40
CA LEU A 118 -2.58 4.33 -0.06
C LEU A 118 -4.00 3.77 -0.11
N PHE A 119 -4.25 2.87 -1.07
CA PHE A 119 -5.58 2.28 -1.30
C PHE A 119 -5.78 0.97 -0.55
N ALA A 120 -4.79 0.07 -0.61
CA ALA A 120 -4.89 -1.24 0.02
C ALA A 120 -3.50 -1.82 0.33
N TYR A 121 -3.47 -2.82 1.21
CA TYR A 121 -2.31 -3.65 1.47
C TYR A 121 -2.74 -5.11 1.64
N ARG A 122 -1.86 -6.03 1.26
CA ARG A 122 -2.10 -7.47 1.42
C ARG A 122 -0.81 -8.25 1.66
N PHE A 123 -0.93 -9.38 2.35
CA PHE A 123 0.15 -10.36 2.42
C PHE A 123 -0.11 -11.48 1.42
N VAL A 124 0.92 -11.86 0.66
CA VAL A 124 0.84 -12.91 -0.36
C VAL A 124 1.98 -13.92 -0.22
N PRO A 125 1.79 -15.18 -0.68
CA PRO A 125 2.90 -16.10 -0.89
C PRO A 125 3.85 -15.58 -1.98
N GLY A 126 5.14 -15.75 -1.78
CA GLY A 126 6.16 -15.42 -2.76
C GLY A 126 6.01 -16.29 -3.99
N ARG A 127 6.04 -15.65 -5.16
CA ARG A 127 6.19 -16.34 -6.46
C ARG A 127 7.62 -16.82 -6.64
#